data_AF-A0A166H595-F1
#
_entry.id   AF-A0A166H595-F1
#
_cell.length_a   1.000
_cell.length_b   1.000
_cell.length_c   1.000
_cell.angle_alpha   90.00
_cell.angle_beta   90.00
_cell.angle_gamma   90.00
#
_symmetry.space_group_name_H-M   'P 1'
#
loop_
_entity.id
_entity.type
_entity.pdbx_description
1 polymer ?
#
loop_
_entity_poly.entity_id
_entity_poly.type
_entity_poly.pdbx_seq_one_letter_code
_entity_poly.pdbx_strand_id
1 'polypeptide(L)'
;MSQVSQSSPQYSQDWSSVPPILLSHGEVDHRTRDFPLAFGHAREVVQHFVLMTFRLWQDDWELKDHVVQTSEAQMAYNLAPESLKQAIDWQLQWDSPALILTDGVRRSLEHHRRHEAGEGDAISTADRFGRDFDAASPAVQHAAVCTFSAWSRRNEGTAVKPPSRNEVAPAYNAASHPLKAALCYVLELGLTYPVESVQDIYDHKACIQDIVDWQRAKVRRWESGGNDDDDADLR
;
A
#
# COMPACT_ATOMS: atom_id res chain seq x y z
N MET A 1 -25.28 -50.27 27.61
CA MET A 1 -24.76 -50.18 26.23
C MET A 1 -25.27 -48.89 25.65
N SER A 2 -24.43 -47.85 25.59
CA SER A 2 -24.83 -46.51 25.14
C SER A 2 -24.27 -46.25 23.75
N GLN A 3 -25.17 -45.99 22.80
CA GLN A 3 -24.83 -45.56 21.44
C GLN A 3 -24.27 -44.13 21.47
N VAL A 4 -23.12 -43.93 20.81
CA VAL A 4 -22.55 -42.60 20.56
C VAL A 4 -22.89 -42.23 19.12
N SER A 5 -23.72 -41.19 18.97
CA SER A 5 -23.99 -40.55 17.68
C SER A 5 -22.77 -39.74 17.27
N GLN A 6 -22.10 -40.15 16.19
CA GLN A 6 -21.10 -39.31 15.53
C GLN A 6 -21.84 -38.35 14.59
N SER A 7 -21.83 -37.07 14.93
CA SER A 7 -22.28 -36.00 14.05
C SER A 7 -21.17 -34.98 13.97
N SER A 8 -20.37 -35.03 12.90
CA SER A 8 -19.49 -33.94 12.51
C SER A 8 -20.33 -32.83 11.88
N PRO A 9 -20.10 -31.53 12.18
CA PRO A 9 -20.74 -30.48 11.40
C PRO A 9 -20.08 -30.38 10.02
N GLN A 10 -20.88 -30.56 8.98
CA GLN A 10 -20.54 -30.17 7.61
C GLN A 10 -20.53 -28.64 7.53
N TYR A 11 -19.36 -28.04 7.37
CA TYR A 11 -19.26 -26.67 6.89
C TYR A 11 -19.58 -26.67 5.39
N SER A 12 -20.75 -26.16 5.03
CA SER A 12 -21.09 -25.81 3.65
C SER A 12 -20.20 -24.63 3.23
N GLN A 13 -19.12 -24.93 2.51
CA GLN A 13 -18.41 -23.94 1.70
C GLN A 13 -19.24 -23.65 0.45
N ASP A 14 -19.89 -22.50 0.44
CA ASP A 14 -20.47 -21.92 -0.77
C ASP A 14 -19.81 -20.54 -0.97
N TRP A 15 -18.51 -20.54 -1.29
CA TRP A 15 -17.76 -19.35 -1.67
C TRP A 15 -18.01 -19.04 -3.15
N SER A 16 -19.28 -18.83 -3.50
CA SER A 16 -19.68 -18.36 -4.81
C SER A 16 -19.48 -16.84 -4.87
N SER A 17 -18.32 -16.43 -5.37
CA SER A 17 -18.08 -15.22 -6.16
C SER A 17 -18.81 -13.95 -5.69
N VAL A 18 -18.34 -13.32 -4.62
CA VAL A 18 -18.66 -11.90 -4.38
C VAL A 18 -17.78 -11.08 -5.33
N PRO A 19 -18.35 -10.26 -6.24
CA PRO A 19 -17.56 -9.41 -7.11
C PRO A 19 -16.86 -8.32 -6.28
N PRO A 20 -15.65 -7.89 -6.67
CA PRO A 20 -14.96 -6.81 -5.96
C PRO A 20 -15.78 -5.53 -6.05
N ILE A 21 -16.01 -4.86 -4.91
CA ILE A 21 -16.66 -3.55 -4.87
C ILE A 21 -15.69 -2.56 -5.54
N LEU A 22 -16.03 -2.13 -6.75
CA LEU A 22 -15.30 -1.11 -7.49
C LEU A 22 -15.52 0.26 -6.84
N LEU A 23 -14.75 0.58 -5.80
CA LEU A 23 -14.72 1.92 -5.23
C LEU A 23 -13.96 2.86 -6.18
N SER A 24 -14.73 3.66 -6.91
CA SER A 24 -14.19 4.73 -7.75
C SER A 24 -13.58 5.82 -6.87
N HIS A 25 -12.41 6.34 -7.28
CA HIS A 25 -11.74 7.46 -6.63
C HIS A 25 -12.62 8.73 -6.68
N GLY A 26 -13.38 9.03 -5.62
CA GLY A 26 -14.14 10.29 -5.59
C GLY A 26 -15.05 10.60 -4.40
N GLU A 27 -15.44 9.64 -3.56
CA GLU A 27 -16.54 9.87 -2.60
C GLU A 27 -16.21 9.47 -1.15
N VAL A 28 -15.65 10.41 -0.38
CA VAL A 28 -15.30 10.25 1.05
C VAL A 28 -16.55 9.96 1.91
N ASP A 29 -17.71 10.53 1.57
CA ASP A 29 -18.97 10.33 2.28
C ASP A 29 -19.58 8.93 2.08
N HIS A 30 -19.30 8.29 0.94
CA HIS A 30 -19.78 6.94 0.66
C HIS A 30 -18.90 5.89 1.35
N ARG A 31 -17.56 6.08 1.33
CA ARG A 31 -16.60 5.20 2.02
C ARG A 31 -16.91 5.01 3.51
N THR A 32 -17.22 6.11 4.19
CA THR A 32 -17.48 6.09 5.64
C THR A 32 -18.76 5.32 6.00
N ARG A 33 -19.76 5.30 5.10
CA ARG A 33 -21.01 4.52 5.26
C ARG A 33 -20.84 3.06 4.89
N ASP A 34 -19.94 2.75 3.97
CA ASP A 34 -19.73 1.39 3.47
C ASP A 34 -18.71 0.60 4.30
N PHE A 35 -17.83 1.28 5.06
CA PHE A 35 -16.83 0.66 5.92
C PHE A 35 -17.38 -0.43 6.87
N PRO A 36 -18.42 -0.20 7.70
CA PRO A 36 -18.84 -1.21 8.69
C PRO A 36 -19.37 -2.47 8.02
N LEU A 37 -20.00 -2.33 6.85
CA LEU A 37 -20.44 -3.46 6.03
C LEU A 37 -19.25 -4.21 5.44
N ALA A 38 -18.32 -3.50 4.80
CA ALA A 38 -17.14 -4.08 4.18
C ALA A 38 -16.24 -4.80 5.22
N PHE A 39 -15.98 -4.15 6.35
CA PHE A 39 -15.21 -4.71 7.46
C PHE A 39 -15.91 -5.93 8.07
N GLY A 40 -17.22 -5.87 8.33
CA GLY A 40 -17.96 -7.00 8.88
C GLY A 40 -18.06 -8.21 7.95
N HIS A 41 -17.94 -8.01 6.63
CA HIS A 41 -17.95 -9.06 5.62
C HIS A 41 -16.56 -9.59 5.27
N ALA A 42 -15.49 -8.89 5.65
CA ALA A 42 -14.12 -9.31 5.39
C ALA A 42 -13.77 -10.59 6.17
N ARG A 43 -12.81 -11.38 5.67
CA ARG A 43 -12.30 -12.53 6.42
C ARG A 43 -11.72 -12.10 7.77
N GLU A 44 -11.80 -12.96 8.78
CA GLU A 44 -11.30 -12.67 10.13
C GLU A 44 -9.81 -12.26 10.13
N VAL A 45 -8.98 -12.91 9.31
CA VAL A 45 -7.57 -12.54 9.15
C VAL A 45 -7.42 -11.11 8.58
N VAL A 46 -8.29 -10.70 7.65
CA VAL A 46 -8.25 -9.34 7.09
C VAL A 46 -8.72 -8.33 8.14
N GLN A 47 -9.78 -8.63 8.89
CA GLN A 47 -10.24 -7.80 9.99
C GLN A 47 -9.13 -7.59 11.03
N HIS A 48 -8.44 -8.66 11.41
CA HIS A 48 -7.29 -8.59 12.31
C HIS A 48 -6.19 -7.67 11.78
N PHE A 49 -5.80 -7.82 10.51
CA PHE A 49 -4.78 -6.98 9.89
C PHE A 49 -5.23 -5.52 9.73
N VAL A 50 -6.51 -5.23 9.52
CA VAL A 50 -7.05 -3.86 9.56
C VAL A 50 -6.88 -3.24 10.95
N LEU A 51 -7.20 -3.98 12.02
CA LEU A 51 -6.99 -3.52 13.39
C LEU A 51 -5.51 -3.30 13.72
N MET A 52 -4.63 -4.18 13.23
CA MET A 52 -3.19 -4.02 13.34
C MET A 52 -2.68 -2.79 12.58
N THR A 53 -3.21 -2.53 11.38
CA THR A 53 -2.87 -1.32 10.60
C THR A 53 -3.26 -0.04 11.33
N PHE A 54 -4.44 0.03 11.98
CA PHE A 54 -4.77 1.17 12.86
C PHE A 54 -3.67 1.36 13.91
N ARG A 55 -3.41 0.31 14.70
CA ARG A 55 -2.49 0.39 15.83
C ARG A 55 -1.06 0.77 15.42
N LEU A 56 -0.54 0.17 14.36
CA LEU A 56 0.87 0.27 13.95
C LEU A 56 1.14 1.33 12.88
N TRP A 57 0.15 2.16 12.54
CA TRP A 57 0.35 3.26 11.59
C TRP A 57 1.47 4.20 12.05
N GLN A 58 2.45 4.44 11.18
CA GLN A 58 3.66 5.16 11.56
C GLN A 58 3.45 6.68 11.65
N ASP A 59 2.60 7.27 10.80
CA ASP A 59 2.32 8.70 10.90
C ASP A 59 1.53 9.00 12.18
N ASP A 60 1.63 10.23 12.66
CA ASP A 60 0.91 10.66 13.85
C ASP A 60 -0.60 10.70 13.59
N TRP A 61 -1.38 10.12 14.49
CA TRP A 61 -2.85 10.11 14.41
C TRP A 61 -3.48 9.81 15.78
N GLU A 62 -4.78 10.07 15.91
CA GLU A 62 -5.45 10.16 17.22
C GLU A 62 -5.39 8.89 18.09
N LEU A 63 -5.46 7.70 17.49
CA LEU A 63 -5.45 6.43 18.22
C LEU A 63 -4.16 5.63 18.00
N LYS A 64 -3.05 6.31 17.66
CA LYS A 64 -1.76 5.65 17.48
C LYS A 64 -1.39 4.84 18.72
N ASP A 65 -0.84 3.63 18.51
CA ASP A 65 -0.45 2.68 19.55
C ASP A 65 -1.59 2.14 20.44
N HIS A 66 -2.84 2.59 20.23
CA HIS A 66 -4.00 2.08 20.96
C HIS A 66 -4.49 0.77 20.33
N VAL A 67 -4.88 -0.18 21.18
CA VAL A 67 -5.49 -1.43 20.74
C VAL A 67 -6.95 -1.17 20.42
N VAL A 68 -7.27 -1.01 19.13
CA VAL A 68 -8.64 -0.84 18.64
C VAL A 68 -9.35 -2.19 18.65
N GLN A 69 -10.48 -2.29 19.34
CA GLN A 69 -11.32 -3.48 19.31
C GLN A 69 -12.21 -3.50 18.07
N THR A 70 -12.68 -4.68 17.66
CA THR A 70 -13.63 -4.83 16.53
C THR A 70 -14.87 -3.94 16.69
N SER A 71 -15.39 -3.79 17.92
CA SER A 71 -16.52 -2.91 18.23
C SER A 71 -16.24 -1.42 18.05
N GLU A 72 -14.97 -1.03 18.07
CA GLU A 72 -14.50 0.36 17.97
C GLU A 72 -14.01 0.70 16.56
N ALA A 73 -13.94 -0.29 15.65
CA ALA A 73 -13.35 -0.15 14.32
C ALA A 73 -13.97 1.00 13.51
N GLN A 74 -15.29 1.20 13.57
CA GLN A 74 -15.95 2.32 12.89
C GLN A 74 -15.48 3.68 13.42
N MET A 75 -15.37 3.80 14.74
CA MET A 75 -14.92 5.04 15.38
C MET A 75 -13.47 5.32 14.99
N ALA A 76 -12.60 4.32 15.07
CA ALA A 76 -11.21 4.42 14.65
C ALA A 76 -11.09 4.83 13.18
N TYR A 77 -11.88 4.22 12.29
CA TYR A 77 -11.94 4.60 10.88
C TYR A 77 -12.37 6.06 10.71
N ASN A 78 -13.40 6.53 11.42
CA ASN A 78 -13.86 7.91 11.30
C ASN A 78 -12.77 8.93 11.68
N LEU A 79 -12.02 8.65 12.74
CA LEU A 79 -10.94 9.50 13.26
C LEU A 79 -9.63 9.38 12.47
N ALA A 80 -9.48 8.32 11.66
CA ALA A 80 -8.26 8.08 10.91
C ALA A 80 -7.99 9.20 9.86
N PRO A 81 -6.71 9.57 9.66
CA PRO A 81 -6.32 10.44 8.56
C PRO A 81 -6.61 9.75 7.21
N GLU A 82 -6.72 10.55 6.16
CA GLU A 82 -7.10 10.07 4.82
C GLU A 82 -6.15 8.99 4.28
N SER A 83 -4.84 9.09 4.53
CA SER A 83 -3.86 8.09 4.09
C SER A 83 -4.08 6.73 4.75
N LEU A 84 -4.42 6.72 6.04
CA LEU A 84 -4.76 5.50 6.79
C LEU A 84 -6.10 4.92 6.31
N LYS A 85 -7.12 5.76 6.07
CA LYS A 85 -8.39 5.32 5.47
C LYS A 85 -8.17 4.63 4.13
N GLN A 86 -7.35 5.22 3.26
CA GLN A 86 -7.00 4.62 1.97
C GLN A 86 -6.27 3.27 2.11
N ALA A 87 -5.44 3.10 3.14
CA ALA A 87 -4.80 1.82 3.43
C ALA A 87 -5.82 0.75 3.85
N ILE A 88 -6.73 1.10 4.76
CA ILE A 88 -7.82 0.21 5.19
C ILE A 88 -8.75 -0.14 4.03
N ASP A 89 -9.17 0.85 3.25
CA ASP A 89 -10.04 0.64 2.08
C ASP A 89 -9.37 -0.30 1.08
N TRP A 90 -8.06 -0.16 0.87
CA TRP A 90 -7.30 -1.05 0.00
C TRP A 90 -7.28 -2.49 0.54
N GLN A 91 -7.07 -2.69 1.84
CA GLN A 91 -7.11 -4.02 2.46
C GLN A 91 -8.50 -4.67 2.28
N LEU A 92 -9.57 -3.91 2.51
CA LEU A 92 -10.95 -4.40 2.38
C LEU A 92 -11.35 -4.67 0.93
N GLN A 93 -11.02 -3.76 0.02
CA GLN A 93 -11.34 -3.87 -1.41
C GLN A 93 -10.74 -5.14 -2.02
N TRP A 94 -9.51 -5.48 -1.62
CA TRP A 94 -8.77 -6.61 -2.16
C TRP A 94 -8.80 -7.85 -1.25
N ASP A 95 -9.59 -7.82 -0.17
CA ASP A 95 -9.64 -8.86 0.86
C ASP A 95 -8.22 -9.33 1.28
N SER A 96 -7.35 -8.34 1.48
CA SER A 96 -5.91 -8.51 1.61
C SER A 96 -5.46 -8.33 3.07
N PRO A 97 -4.96 -9.39 3.71
CA PRO A 97 -4.39 -9.34 5.07
C PRO A 97 -2.95 -8.81 5.04
N ALA A 98 -2.75 -7.65 4.43
CA ALA A 98 -1.44 -7.00 4.36
C ALA A 98 -1.24 -6.10 5.58
N LEU A 99 -0.06 -6.13 6.20
CA LEU A 99 0.29 -5.16 7.24
C LEU A 99 0.79 -3.88 6.55
N ILE A 100 0.03 -2.79 6.68
CA ILE A 100 0.35 -1.52 6.04
C ILE A 100 0.70 -0.50 7.11
N LEU A 101 1.96 -0.08 7.14
CA LEU A 101 2.47 0.83 8.17
C LEU A 101 2.51 2.29 7.72
N THR A 102 2.51 2.53 6.41
CA THR A 102 2.56 3.86 5.78
C THR A 102 1.81 3.86 4.45
N ASP A 103 1.48 5.06 3.95
CA ASP A 103 0.92 5.20 2.59
C ASP A 103 1.90 4.70 1.51
N GLY A 104 3.21 4.83 1.74
CA GLY A 104 4.24 4.29 0.85
C GLY A 104 4.18 2.76 0.71
N VAL A 105 3.94 2.03 1.81
CA VAL A 105 3.70 0.58 1.75
C VAL A 105 2.44 0.27 0.96
N ARG A 106 1.33 0.97 1.20
CA ARG A 106 0.07 0.77 0.45
C ARG A 106 0.28 0.96 -1.06
N ARG A 107 0.93 2.05 -1.47
CA ARG A 107 1.23 2.34 -2.88
C ARG A 107 2.11 1.27 -3.51
N SER A 108 3.09 0.78 -2.76
CA SER A 108 4.00 -0.27 -3.19
C SER A 108 3.29 -1.61 -3.39
N LEU A 109 2.38 -1.97 -2.47
CA LEU A 109 1.54 -3.16 -2.61
C LEU A 109 0.58 -3.03 -3.80
N GLU A 110 -0.02 -1.86 -4.03
CA GLU A 110 -0.86 -1.62 -5.20
C GLU A 110 -0.08 -1.71 -6.52
N HIS A 111 1.12 -1.14 -6.55
CA HIS A 111 2.02 -1.27 -7.70
C HIS A 111 2.39 -2.73 -7.96
N HIS A 112 2.77 -3.48 -6.92
CA HIS A 112 3.07 -4.90 -7.02
C HIS A 112 1.87 -5.71 -7.53
N ARG A 113 0.67 -5.47 -6.98
CA ARG A 113 -0.57 -6.13 -7.40
C ARG A 113 -0.90 -5.89 -8.87
N ARG A 114 -0.77 -4.64 -9.35
CA ARG A 114 -0.95 -4.30 -10.77
C ARG A 114 0.07 -5.01 -11.66
N HIS A 115 1.32 -5.07 -11.22
CA HIS A 115 2.36 -5.79 -11.94
C HIS A 115 2.10 -7.31 -12.01
N GLU A 116 1.65 -7.95 -10.92
CA GLU A 116 1.21 -9.36 -10.93
C GLU A 116 0.01 -9.59 -11.87
N ALA A 117 -0.86 -8.59 -12.02
CA ALA A 117 -1.96 -8.62 -12.98
C ALA A 117 -1.54 -8.37 -14.45
N GLY A 118 -0.25 -8.14 -14.70
CA GLY A 118 0.29 -7.87 -16.03
C GLY A 118 0.10 -6.43 -16.52
N GLU A 119 -0.27 -5.51 -15.64
CA GLU A 119 -0.28 -4.08 -15.95
C GLU A 119 1.17 -3.56 -15.94
N GLY A 120 1.63 -3.02 -17.08
CA GLY A 120 3.00 -2.53 -17.23
C GLY A 120 3.24 -1.15 -16.61
N ASP A 121 4.51 -0.86 -16.31
CA ASP A 121 4.97 0.45 -15.82
C ASP A 121 4.79 1.51 -16.91
N ALA A 122 3.73 2.32 -16.82
CA ALA A 122 3.41 3.34 -17.81
C ALA A 122 4.16 4.65 -17.53
N ILE A 123 5.02 5.06 -18.47
CA ILE A 123 5.63 6.39 -18.42
C ILE A 123 4.57 7.44 -18.72
N SER A 124 4.41 8.37 -17.78
CA SER A 124 3.45 9.47 -17.91
C SER A 124 3.89 10.51 -18.93
N THR A 125 2.93 11.24 -19.52
CA THR A 125 3.25 12.43 -20.31
C THR A 125 3.80 13.53 -19.39
N ALA A 126 4.56 14.49 -19.93
CA ALA A 126 5.11 15.58 -19.13
C ALA A 126 4.02 16.40 -18.40
N ASP A 127 2.86 16.60 -19.03
CA ASP A 127 1.73 17.31 -18.40
C ASP A 127 1.14 16.52 -17.23
N ARG A 128 0.99 15.20 -17.38
CA ARG A 128 0.49 14.34 -16.31
C ARG A 128 1.51 14.30 -15.16
N PHE A 129 2.78 14.07 -15.48
CA PHE A 129 3.87 14.08 -14.51
C PHE A 129 3.92 15.40 -13.73
N GLY A 130 3.78 16.54 -14.41
CA GLY A 130 3.77 17.86 -13.77
C GLY A 130 2.62 18.02 -12.77
N ARG A 131 1.41 17.54 -13.10
CA ARG A 131 0.26 17.55 -12.18
C ARG A 131 0.47 16.61 -10.99
N ASP A 132 0.95 15.40 -11.26
CA ASP A 132 1.19 14.40 -10.22
C ASP A 132 2.28 14.88 -9.25
N PHE A 133 3.31 15.57 -9.78
CA PHE A 133 4.34 16.25 -8.98
C PHE A 133 3.74 17.34 -8.08
N ASP A 134 2.90 18.23 -8.62
CA ASP A 134 2.28 19.30 -7.84
C ASP A 134 1.35 18.77 -6.73
N ALA A 135 0.68 17.65 -6.99
CA ALA A 135 -0.21 17.00 -6.03
C ALA A 135 0.55 16.19 -4.97
N ALA A 136 1.82 15.84 -5.22
CA ALA A 136 2.62 15.05 -4.30
C ALA A 136 2.99 15.84 -3.03
N SER A 137 3.32 15.12 -1.95
CA SER A 137 3.78 15.76 -0.71
C SER A 137 5.12 16.47 -0.92
N PRO A 138 5.46 17.50 -0.11
CA PRO A 138 6.75 18.20 -0.23
C PRO A 138 7.96 17.27 -0.17
N ALA A 139 7.90 16.20 0.63
CA ALA A 139 8.98 15.20 0.73
C ALA A 139 9.16 14.41 -0.59
N VAL A 140 8.05 14.02 -1.24
CA VAL A 140 8.07 13.32 -2.52
C VAL A 140 8.50 14.24 -3.66
N GLN A 141 8.02 15.49 -3.66
CA GLN A 141 8.49 16.52 -4.61
C GLN A 141 10.01 16.72 -4.50
N HIS A 142 10.53 16.82 -3.27
CA HIS A 142 11.95 16.94 -3.01
C HIS A 142 12.71 15.69 -3.50
N ALA A 143 12.23 14.49 -3.20
CA ALA A 143 12.83 13.24 -3.67
C ALA A 143 12.92 13.18 -5.20
N ALA A 144 11.83 13.52 -5.91
CA ALA A 144 11.80 13.56 -7.37
C ALA A 144 12.80 14.57 -7.95
N VAL A 145 12.90 15.77 -7.36
CA VAL A 145 13.90 16.79 -7.76
C VAL A 145 15.32 16.29 -7.51
N CYS A 146 15.58 15.65 -6.37
CA CYS A 146 16.88 15.06 -6.06
C CYS A 146 17.23 13.90 -7.01
N THR A 147 16.24 13.08 -7.42
CA THR A 147 16.42 11.98 -8.39
C THR A 147 17.04 12.45 -9.69
N PHE A 148 16.65 13.61 -10.24
CA PHE A 148 17.32 14.16 -11.43
C PHE A 148 18.85 14.26 -11.24
N SER A 149 19.27 14.89 -10.14
CA SER A 149 20.69 15.12 -9.88
C SER A 149 21.46 13.85 -9.49
N ALA A 150 20.85 12.97 -8.70
CA ALA A 150 21.47 11.73 -8.26
C ALA A 150 21.64 10.76 -9.43
N TRP A 151 20.61 10.66 -10.28
CA TRP A 151 20.63 9.85 -11.49
C TRP A 151 21.70 10.30 -12.48
N SER A 152 21.74 11.60 -12.84
CA SER A 152 22.77 12.11 -13.76
C SER A 152 24.18 11.90 -13.21
N ARG A 153 24.38 12.12 -11.91
CA ARG A 153 25.69 11.87 -11.28
C ARG A 153 26.12 10.41 -11.44
N ARG A 154 25.21 9.47 -11.18
CA ARG A 154 25.52 8.04 -11.14
C ARG A 154 25.60 7.40 -12.53
N ASN A 155 24.73 7.78 -13.45
CA ASN A 155 24.59 7.12 -14.75
C ASN A 155 25.27 7.89 -15.90
N GLU A 156 25.42 9.20 -15.78
CA GLU A 156 25.96 10.06 -16.85
C GLU A 156 27.33 10.66 -16.47
N GLY A 157 27.76 10.49 -15.21
CA GLY A 157 29.01 11.06 -14.70
C GLY A 157 28.99 12.59 -14.61
N THR A 158 27.81 13.21 -14.71
CA THR A 158 27.65 14.67 -14.74
C THR A 158 26.92 15.14 -13.48
N ALA A 159 27.48 16.16 -12.82
CA ALA A 159 26.80 16.81 -11.72
C ALA A 159 25.81 17.85 -12.28
N VAL A 160 24.53 17.47 -12.34
CA VAL A 160 23.45 18.37 -12.75
C VAL A 160 22.82 18.99 -11.51
N LYS A 161 22.57 20.30 -11.54
CA LYS A 161 21.82 20.99 -10.49
C LYS A 161 20.37 20.48 -10.50
N PRO A 162 19.76 20.16 -9.34
CA PRO A 162 18.35 19.81 -9.30
C PRO A 162 17.48 20.91 -9.92
N PRO A 163 16.48 20.56 -10.75
CA PRO A 163 15.62 21.54 -11.39
C PRO A 163 14.81 22.31 -10.35
N SER A 164 14.63 23.62 -10.58
CA SER A 164 13.63 24.39 -9.83
C SER A 164 12.21 23.95 -10.24
N ARG A 165 11.20 24.32 -9.45
CA ARG A 165 9.80 23.91 -9.73
C ARG A 165 9.38 24.15 -11.19
N ASN A 166 9.65 25.34 -11.73
CA ASN A 166 9.24 25.71 -13.10
C ASN A 166 10.01 24.94 -14.19
N GLU A 167 11.15 24.34 -13.84
CA GLU A 167 12.01 23.58 -14.74
C GLU A 167 11.71 22.08 -14.72
N VAL A 168 10.93 21.58 -13.75
CA VAL A 168 10.64 20.14 -13.57
C VAL A 168 9.99 19.52 -14.81
N ALA A 169 8.95 20.13 -15.37
CA ALA A 169 8.27 19.57 -16.55
C ALA A 169 9.15 19.60 -17.82
N PRO A 170 9.84 20.72 -18.15
CA PRO A 170 10.85 20.73 -19.21
C PRO A 170 11.96 19.71 -19.02
N ALA A 171 12.51 19.59 -17.80
CA ALA A 171 13.57 18.64 -17.47
C ALA A 171 13.09 17.19 -17.62
N TYR A 172 11.87 16.89 -17.14
CA TYR A 172 11.25 15.58 -17.33
C TYR A 172 11.09 15.27 -18.83
N ASN A 173 10.60 16.22 -19.63
CA ASN A 173 10.40 15.98 -21.06
C ASN A 173 11.71 15.66 -21.80
N ALA A 174 12.81 16.34 -21.42
CA ALA A 174 14.14 16.13 -21.97
C ALA A 174 14.87 14.89 -21.42
N ALA A 175 14.40 14.32 -20.32
CA ALA A 175 15.05 13.18 -19.66
C ALA A 175 15.05 11.91 -20.52
N SER A 176 16.07 11.07 -20.29
CA SER A 176 16.15 9.73 -20.87
C SER A 176 14.98 8.86 -20.41
N HIS A 177 14.64 7.85 -21.19
CA HIS A 177 13.55 6.93 -20.86
C HIS A 177 13.71 6.26 -19.48
N PRO A 178 14.91 5.77 -19.09
CA PRO A 178 15.12 5.23 -17.74
C PRO A 178 14.89 6.24 -16.62
N LEU A 179 15.36 7.49 -16.78
CA LEU A 179 15.14 8.54 -15.78
C LEU A 179 13.65 8.92 -15.69
N LYS A 180 12.93 8.99 -16.81
CA LYS A 180 11.48 9.19 -16.81
C LYS A 180 10.75 8.10 -16.03
N ALA A 181 11.14 6.83 -16.25
CA ALA A 181 10.58 5.71 -15.51
C ALA A 181 10.87 5.82 -14.00
N ALA A 182 12.11 6.16 -13.62
CA ALA A 182 12.49 6.36 -12.22
C ALA A 182 11.70 7.50 -11.55
N LEU A 183 11.52 8.62 -12.24
CA LEU A 183 10.76 9.76 -11.73
C LEU A 183 9.27 9.43 -11.58
N CYS A 184 8.68 8.72 -12.56
CA CYS A 184 7.32 8.21 -12.43
C CYS A 184 7.20 7.26 -11.24
N TYR A 185 8.17 6.35 -11.07
CA TYR A 185 8.20 5.39 -9.97
C TYR A 185 8.26 6.08 -8.60
N VAL A 186 9.07 7.13 -8.44
CA VAL A 186 9.14 7.94 -7.20
C VAL A 186 7.77 8.56 -6.89
N LEU A 187 7.09 9.17 -7.86
CA LEU A 187 5.78 9.79 -7.63
C LEU A 187 4.69 8.76 -7.37
N GLU A 188 4.66 7.68 -8.15
CA GLU A 188 3.68 6.61 -8.05
C GLU A 188 3.71 5.96 -6.67
N LEU A 189 4.90 5.62 -6.19
CA LEU A 189 5.09 5.00 -4.88
C LEU A 189 5.13 5.99 -3.72
N GLY A 190 5.20 7.30 -4.00
CA GLY A 190 5.35 8.31 -2.97
C GLY A 190 6.67 8.17 -2.20
N LEU A 191 7.76 7.84 -2.89
CA LEU A 191 9.08 7.68 -2.26
C LEU A 191 9.57 9.04 -1.75
N THR A 192 10.07 9.05 -0.52
CA THR A 192 10.63 10.25 0.13
C THR A 192 12.16 10.33 0.01
N TYR A 193 12.77 9.39 -0.70
CA TYR A 193 14.20 9.33 -0.99
C TYR A 193 14.44 9.27 -2.51
N PRO A 194 15.57 9.80 -2.99
CA PRO A 194 15.88 9.78 -4.41
C PRO A 194 16.23 8.37 -4.88
N VAL A 195 15.70 8.00 -6.05
CA VAL A 195 16.22 6.89 -6.86
C VAL A 195 17.43 7.38 -7.66
N GLU A 196 18.55 6.68 -7.56
CA GLU A 196 19.81 7.01 -8.24
C GLU A 196 20.08 6.10 -9.44
N SER A 197 19.51 4.90 -9.45
CA SER A 197 19.75 3.91 -10.49
C SER A 197 18.57 2.97 -10.72
N VAL A 198 18.59 2.24 -11.84
CA VAL A 198 17.62 1.16 -12.09
C VAL A 198 17.75 0.05 -11.03
N GLN A 199 18.94 -0.17 -10.49
CA GLN A 199 19.15 -1.17 -9.45
C GLN A 199 18.36 -0.84 -8.19
N ASP A 200 18.29 0.44 -7.79
CA ASP A 200 17.53 0.86 -6.61
C ASP A 200 16.03 0.54 -6.76
N ILE A 201 15.50 0.63 -8.00
CA ILE A 201 14.12 0.23 -8.32
C ILE A 201 13.97 -1.28 -8.13
N TYR A 202 14.90 -2.08 -8.65
CA TYR A 202 14.87 -3.53 -8.49
C TYR A 202 15.01 -3.96 -7.03
N ASP A 203 15.90 -3.34 -6.28
CA ASP A 203 16.11 -3.61 -4.86
C ASP A 203 14.84 -3.27 -4.06
N HIS A 204 14.20 -2.14 -4.37
CA HIS A 204 12.90 -1.81 -3.78
C HIS A 204 11.83 -2.83 -4.15
N LYS A 205 11.69 -3.21 -5.43
CA LYS A 205 10.73 -4.23 -5.87
C LYS A 205 10.98 -5.58 -5.16
N ALA A 206 12.23 -5.96 -4.96
CA ALA A 206 12.60 -7.16 -4.22
C ALA A 206 12.19 -7.06 -2.73
N CYS A 207 12.44 -5.92 -2.09
CA CYS A 207 11.99 -5.68 -0.71
C CYS A 207 10.46 -5.78 -0.58
N ILE A 208 9.70 -5.25 -1.55
CA ILE A 208 8.24 -5.38 -1.57
C ILE A 208 7.82 -6.84 -1.77
N GLN A 209 8.50 -7.59 -2.63
CA GLN A 209 8.26 -9.02 -2.80
C GLN A 209 8.48 -9.78 -1.48
N ASP A 210 9.57 -9.50 -0.75
CA ASP A 210 9.85 -10.12 0.54
C ASP A 210 8.75 -9.83 1.57
N ILE A 211 8.24 -8.59 1.61
CA ILE A 211 7.11 -8.21 2.46
C ILE A 211 5.87 -9.02 2.09
N VAL A 212 5.54 -9.10 0.79
CA VAL A 212 4.37 -9.85 0.30
C VAL A 212 4.49 -11.33 0.64
N ASP A 213 5.65 -11.93 0.46
CA ASP A 213 5.87 -13.35 0.75
C ASP A 213 5.83 -13.65 2.25
N TRP A 214 6.40 -12.78 3.07
CA TRP A 214 6.27 -12.86 4.53
C TRP A 214 4.80 -12.77 4.98
N GLN A 215 4.03 -11.81 4.43
CA GLN A 215 2.60 -11.68 4.73
C GLN A 215 1.81 -12.93 4.30
N ARG A 216 2.05 -13.42 3.07
CA ARG A 216 1.44 -14.67 2.57
C ARG A 216 1.75 -15.86 3.48
N ALA A 217 2.98 -15.95 3.99
CA ALA A 217 3.37 -17.01 4.92
C ALA A 217 2.63 -16.89 6.27
N LYS A 218 2.51 -15.68 6.84
CA LYS A 218 1.76 -15.45 8.09
C LYS A 218 0.29 -15.84 7.95
N VAL A 219 -0.34 -15.49 6.83
CA VAL A 219 -1.75 -15.84 6.54
C VAL A 219 -1.94 -17.35 6.45
N ARG A 220 -1.05 -18.07 5.76
CA ARG A 220 -1.13 -19.55 5.68
C ARG A 220 -1.02 -20.20 7.06
N ARG A 221 -0.18 -19.66 7.95
CA ARG A 221 -0.06 -20.14 9.33
C ARG A 221 -1.36 -19.92 10.11
N TRP A 222 -1.94 -18.72 10.01
CA TRP A 222 -3.23 -18.40 10.60
C TRP A 222 -4.32 -19.37 10.14
N GLU A 223 -4.45 -19.58 8.83
CA GLU A 223 -5.44 -20.48 8.24
C GLU A 223 -5.24 -21.95 8.62
N SER A 224 -4.02 -22.35 8.96
CA SER A 224 -3.71 -23.70 9.44
C SER A 224 -3.99 -23.92 10.94
N GLY A 225 -4.46 -22.90 11.65
CA GLY A 225 -4.73 -22.96 13.10
C GLY A 225 -3.46 -22.95 13.96
N GLY A 226 -2.35 -22.46 13.42
CA GLY A 226 -1.14 -22.18 14.21
C GLY A 226 -1.39 -20.98 15.12
N ASN A 227 -1.36 -21.18 16.44
CA ASN A 227 -1.43 -20.09 17.41
C ASN A 227 -0.12 -19.29 17.35
N ASP A 228 -0.18 -18.04 16.89
CA ASP A 228 0.93 -17.09 16.93
C ASP A 228 0.95 -16.41 18.31
N ASP A 229 1.67 -16.99 19.27
CA ASP A 229 2.08 -16.28 20.51
C ASP A 229 3.30 -15.34 20.25
N ASP A 230 3.74 -15.21 19.00
CA ASP A 230 4.97 -14.49 18.59
C ASP A 230 4.75 -12.99 18.24
N ASP A 231 3.56 -12.41 18.48
CA ASP A 231 3.32 -10.97 18.30
C ASP A 231 4.13 -10.08 19.29
N ALA A 232 5.02 -10.66 20.10
CA ALA A 232 5.98 -9.96 20.94
C ALA A 232 7.09 -9.23 20.13
N ASP A 233 7.35 -9.64 18.88
CA ASP A 233 8.48 -9.14 18.07
C ASP A 233 8.15 -7.93 17.17
N LEU A 234 6.92 -7.41 17.22
CA LEU A 234 6.51 -6.23 16.44
C LEU A 234 6.52 -4.90 17.25
N ARG A 235 7.28 -4.85 18.35
CA ARG A 235 7.46 -3.65 19.19
C ARG A 235 8.73 -2.89 18.89
#